data_AF-A0A7C7BWL7-F1
#
_entry.id   AF-A0A7C7BWL7-F1
#
_cell.length_a   1.000
_cell.length_b   1.000
_cell.length_c   1.000
_cell.angle_alpha   90.00
_cell.angle_beta   90.00
_cell.angle_gamma   90.00
#
_symmetry.space_group_name_H-M   'P 1'
#
loop_
_entity.id
_entity.type
_entity.pdbx_description
1 polymer ?
#
loop_
_entity_poly.entity_id
_entity_poly.type
_entity_poly.pdbx_seq_one_letter_code
_entity_poly.pdbx_strand_id
1 'polypeptide(L)'
;MRKHTNILATILALGCVTFAANVALADSGAKEAMGHLNAAISHANGAVMHGGEGHAGEVSKHAGEAIAHAEGAIHSMPSGNPHGAEAVSHLKEAVTHLKAAVKHGDQGHADQATSHAQEGVSHLDGAAMHAKEVH
;
A
#
# COMPACT_ATOMS: atom_id res chain seq x y z
N MET A 1 -74.13 27.50 14.41
CA MET A 1 -73.45 28.65 13.75
C MET A 1 -72.80 29.53 14.81
N ARG A 2 -71.47 29.51 14.93
CA ARG A 2 -70.64 30.63 15.41
C ARG A 2 -69.20 30.36 14.95
N LYS A 3 -68.71 31.34 14.20
CA LYS A 3 -67.42 31.40 13.51
C LYS A 3 -66.32 31.85 14.48
N HIS A 4 -65.10 31.35 14.32
CA HIS A 4 -63.93 32.09 13.84
C HIS A 4 -62.61 31.46 14.31
N THR A 5 -61.80 31.21 13.31
CA THR A 5 -60.42 30.73 13.23
C THR A 5 -59.42 31.66 13.92
N ASN A 6 -58.45 31.10 14.64
CA ASN A 6 -57.12 31.66 14.99
C ASN A 6 -56.15 30.46 14.92
N ILE A 7 -55.40 30.20 13.84
CA ILE A 7 -54.11 30.77 13.41
C ILE A 7 -53.04 30.85 14.52
N LEU A 8 -51.84 30.35 14.19
CA LEU A 8 -50.53 30.41 14.89
C LEU A 8 -50.32 29.25 15.88
N ALA A 9 -49.28 28.41 15.82
CA ALA A 9 -47.96 28.59 15.24
C ALA A 9 -47.35 27.24 14.78
N THR A 10 -46.73 27.30 13.62
CA THR A 10 -45.56 26.52 13.18
C THR A 10 -44.64 26.11 14.33
N ILE A 11 -44.33 24.81 14.43
CA ILE A 11 -42.93 24.32 14.46
C ILE A 11 -42.90 23.09 13.54
N LEU A 12 -42.35 23.32 12.35
CA LEU A 12 -41.81 22.32 11.45
C LEU A 12 -40.69 21.60 12.21
N ALA A 13 -40.99 20.45 12.82
CA ALA A 13 -39.96 19.53 13.26
C ALA A 13 -39.39 18.85 12.01
N LEU A 14 -38.50 19.58 11.34
CA LEU A 14 -37.58 19.05 10.36
C LEU A 14 -36.70 18.04 11.13
N GLY A 15 -37.17 16.79 11.17
CA GLY A 15 -36.35 15.68 11.60
C GLY A 15 -35.15 15.63 10.67
N CYS A 16 -34.02 16.18 11.13
CA CYS A 16 -32.71 15.96 10.56
C CYS A 16 -32.46 14.45 10.57
N VAL A 17 -32.90 13.77 9.52
CA VAL A 17 -32.32 12.50 9.12
C VAL A 17 -30.88 12.84 8.75
N THR A 18 -29.98 12.67 9.71
CA THR A 18 -28.54 12.76 9.50
C THR A 18 -28.12 11.60 8.60
N PHE A 19 -28.28 11.82 7.30
CA PHE A 19 -27.45 11.24 6.25
C PHE A 19 -26.07 11.92 6.38
N ALA A 20 -24.92 11.28 6.41
CA ALA A 20 -24.55 9.91 6.11
C ALA A 20 -23.30 9.55 6.92
N ALA A 21 -23.12 8.24 7.08
CA ALA A 21 -21.84 7.61 7.38
C ALA A 21 -20.72 8.22 6.53
N ASN A 22 -19.89 9.04 7.16
CA ASN A 22 -18.57 9.41 6.68
C ASN A 22 -17.64 9.15 7.85
N VAL A 23 -16.43 8.65 7.56
CA VAL A 23 -15.41 8.14 8.51
C VAL A 23 -15.49 6.63 8.78
N ALA A 24 -15.55 5.83 7.71
CA ALA A 24 -15.06 4.43 7.77
C ALA A 24 -14.26 4.00 6.52
N LEU A 25 -14.22 4.79 5.45
CA LEU A 25 -13.52 4.41 4.21
C LEU A 25 -12.02 4.79 4.17
N ALA A 26 -11.53 5.60 5.11
CA ALA A 26 -10.10 5.97 5.13
C ALA A 26 -9.19 4.86 5.71
N ASP A 27 -9.73 3.99 6.57
CA ASP A 27 -8.94 2.98 7.30
C ASP A 27 -8.67 1.71 6.47
N SER A 28 -9.52 1.40 5.49
CA SER A 28 -9.36 0.17 4.69
C SER A 28 -8.14 0.20 3.78
N GLY A 29 -7.84 1.35 3.15
CA GLY A 29 -6.72 1.48 2.20
C GLY A 29 -5.35 1.35 2.87
N ALA A 30 -5.14 2.03 4.00
CA ALA A 30 -3.87 1.95 4.74
C ALA A 30 -3.58 0.52 5.23
N LYS A 31 -4.59 -0.16 5.77
CA LYS A 31 -4.46 -1.54 6.24
C LYS A 31 -4.17 -2.52 5.09
N GLU A 32 -4.87 -2.39 3.97
CA GLU A 32 -4.63 -3.20 2.78
C GLU A 32 -3.23 -2.97 2.21
N ALA A 33 -2.81 -1.70 2.11
CA ALA A 33 -1.47 -1.32 1.66
C ALA A 33 -0.39 -1.93 2.55
N MET A 34 -0.55 -1.89 3.88
CA MET A 34 0.38 -2.51 4.83
C MET A 34 0.43 -4.04 4.70
N GLY A 35 -0.71 -4.69 4.44
CA GLY A 35 -0.75 -6.14 4.19
C GLY A 35 0.08 -6.53 2.97
N HIS A 36 -0.11 -5.81 1.87
CA HIS A 36 0.70 -5.96 0.66
C HIS A 36 2.17 -5.63 0.89
N LEU A 37 2.48 -4.53 1.59
CA LEU A 37 3.85 -4.12 1.87
C LEU A 37 4.62 -5.17 2.68
N ASN A 38 4.00 -5.73 3.72
CA ASN A 38 4.61 -6.80 4.52
C ASN A 38 4.89 -8.06 3.69
N ALA A 39 3.96 -8.43 2.79
CA ALA A 39 4.17 -9.55 1.88
C ALA A 39 5.30 -9.26 0.88
N ALA A 40 5.38 -8.04 0.34
CA ALA A 40 6.47 -7.62 -0.53
C ALA A 40 7.83 -7.75 0.17
N ILE A 41 7.94 -7.27 1.41
CA ILE A 41 9.17 -7.39 2.23
C ILE A 41 9.53 -8.86 2.46
N SER A 42 8.54 -9.70 2.78
CA SER A 42 8.77 -11.13 3.01
C SER A 42 9.34 -11.82 1.76
N HIS A 43 8.74 -11.59 0.59
CA HIS A 43 9.22 -12.18 -0.65
C HIS A 43 10.57 -11.58 -1.07
N ALA A 44 10.80 -10.27 -0.94
CA ALA A 44 12.08 -9.65 -1.25
C ALA A 44 13.22 -10.20 -0.35
N ASN A 45 12.97 -10.44 0.94
CA ASN A 45 13.92 -11.12 1.81
C ASN A 45 14.16 -12.58 1.40
N GLY A 46 13.14 -13.30 0.92
CA GLY A 46 13.31 -14.62 0.32
C GLY A 46 14.22 -14.61 -0.90
N ALA A 47 14.09 -13.58 -1.75
CA ALA A 47 14.97 -13.37 -2.89
C ALA A 47 16.42 -13.12 -2.47
N VAL A 48 16.65 -12.30 -1.42
CA VAL A 48 18.00 -12.07 -0.87
C VAL A 48 18.60 -13.35 -0.29
N MET A 49 17.81 -14.12 0.48
CA MET A 49 18.26 -15.37 1.09
C MET A 49 18.71 -16.38 0.04
N HIS A 50 17.84 -16.70 -0.92
CA HIS A 50 18.16 -17.64 -1.98
C HIS A 50 19.25 -17.12 -2.92
N GLY A 51 19.33 -15.81 -3.10
CA GLY A 51 20.41 -15.17 -3.83
C GLY A 51 21.77 -15.39 -3.19
N GLY A 52 21.86 -15.29 -1.86
CA GLY A 52 23.06 -15.63 -1.09
C GLY A 52 23.47 -17.11 -1.16
N GLU A 53 22.54 -18.00 -1.53
CA GLU A 53 22.79 -19.42 -1.80
C GLU A 53 23.18 -19.70 -3.27
N GLY A 54 23.19 -18.67 -4.13
CA GLY A 54 23.45 -18.82 -5.56
C GLY A 54 22.23 -19.29 -6.38
N HIS A 55 21.04 -19.37 -5.78
CA HIS A 55 19.82 -19.86 -6.42
C HIS A 55 19.13 -18.78 -7.26
N ALA A 56 19.77 -18.35 -8.36
CA ALA A 56 19.30 -17.25 -9.21
C ALA A 56 17.82 -17.35 -9.64
N GLY A 57 17.34 -18.55 -9.97
CA GLY A 57 15.94 -18.77 -10.35
C GLY A 57 14.93 -18.52 -9.21
N GLU A 58 15.30 -18.85 -7.97
CA GLU A 58 14.47 -18.55 -6.80
C GLU A 58 14.51 -17.05 -6.47
N VAL A 59 15.62 -16.35 -6.76
CA VAL A 59 15.66 -14.87 -6.69
C VAL A 59 14.61 -14.27 -7.63
N SER A 60 14.55 -14.72 -8.89
CA SER A 60 13.55 -14.24 -9.85
C SER A 60 12.12 -14.48 -9.38
N LYS A 61 11.83 -15.69 -8.89
CA LYS A 61 10.49 -16.05 -8.42
C LYS A 61 10.04 -15.18 -7.25
N HIS A 62 10.86 -15.11 -6.21
CA HIS A 62 10.56 -14.31 -5.02
C HIS A 62 10.52 -12.80 -5.34
N ALA A 63 11.43 -12.29 -6.16
CA ALA A 63 11.38 -10.89 -6.58
C ALA A 63 10.12 -10.57 -7.40
N GLY A 64 9.65 -11.50 -8.24
CA GLY A 64 8.39 -11.38 -8.97
C GLY A 64 7.16 -11.27 -8.05
N GLU A 65 7.09 -12.12 -7.03
CA GLU A 65 6.02 -12.07 -6.01
C GLU A 65 6.08 -10.77 -5.19
N ALA A 66 7.31 -10.32 -4.85
CA ALA A 66 7.50 -9.05 -4.17
C ALA A 66 7.02 -7.85 -5.00
N ILE A 67 7.26 -7.85 -6.32
CA ILE A 67 6.75 -6.81 -7.23
C ILE A 67 5.22 -6.77 -7.22
N ALA A 68 4.56 -7.91 -7.36
CA ALA A 68 3.10 -7.97 -7.40
C ALA A 68 2.48 -7.39 -6.11
N HIS A 69 3.07 -7.70 -4.96
CA HIS A 69 2.65 -7.13 -3.70
C HIS A 69 3.02 -5.65 -3.55
N ALA A 70 4.19 -5.21 -3.98
CA ALA A 70 4.55 -3.79 -3.96
C ALA A 70 3.61 -2.95 -4.85
N GLU A 71 3.22 -3.45 -6.02
CA GLU A 71 2.23 -2.81 -6.89
C GLU A 71 0.82 -2.77 -6.25
N GLY A 72 0.42 -3.84 -5.54
CA GLY A 72 -0.80 -3.84 -4.72
C GLY A 72 -0.77 -2.83 -3.57
N ALA A 73 0.40 -2.67 -2.91
CA ALA A 73 0.59 -1.65 -1.89
C ALA A 73 0.48 -0.24 -2.49
N ILE A 74 1.10 0.02 -3.65
CA ILE A 74 0.98 1.31 -4.36
C ILE A 74 -0.49 1.63 -4.67
N HIS A 75 -1.27 0.64 -5.10
CA HIS A 75 -2.68 0.84 -5.44
C HIS A 75 -3.53 1.26 -4.25
N SER A 76 -3.23 0.71 -3.07
CA SER A 76 -4.06 0.88 -1.86
C SER A 76 -3.55 1.97 -0.92
N MET A 77 -2.30 2.42 -1.09
CA MET A 77 -1.65 3.38 -0.19
C MET A 77 -2.35 4.75 -0.24
N PRO A 78 -2.88 5.27 0.88
CA PRO A 78 -3.37 6.63 0.91
C PRO A 78 -2.20 7.60 0.70
N SER A 79 -2.23 8.38 -0.38
CA SER A 79 -1.15 9.29 -0.76
C SER A 79 -1.51 10.77 -0.60
N GLY A 80 -2.52 11.07 0.22
CA GLY A 80 -3.05 12.43 0.42
C GLY A 80 -2.21 13.31 1.34
N ASN A 81 -1.27 12.73 2.08
CA ASN A 81 -0.31 13.43 2.93
C ASN A 81 1.15 13.13 2.47
N PRO A 82 2.15 13.90 2.94
CA PRO A 82 3.54 13.72 2.52
C PRO A 82 4.08 12.31 2.79
N HIS A 83 3.74 11.70 3.92
CA HIS A 83 4.21 10.34 4.24
C HIS A 83 3.63 9.31 3.26
N GLY A 84 2.36 9.42 2.89
CA GLY A 84 1.76 8.54 1.90
C GLY A 84 2.39 8.67 0.52
N ALA A 85 2.71 9.91 0.11
CA ALA A 85 3.41 10.17 -1.14
C ALA A 85 4.84 9.59 -1.14
N GLU A 86 5.59 9.76 -0.04
CA GLU A 86 6.94 9.19 0.12
C GLU A 86 6.90 7.66 0.18
N ALA A 87 5.92 7.06 0.85
CA ALA A 87 5.75 5.61 0.87
C ALA A 87 5.54 5.06 -0.55
N VAL A 88 4.71 5.72 -1.37
CA VAL A 88 4.52 5.36 -2.79
C VAL A 88 5.80 5.58 -3.61
N SER A 89 6.58 6.62 -3.32
CA SER A 89 7.86 6.87 -3.99
C SER A 89 8.84 5.70 -3.76
N HIS A 90 9.06 5.34 -2.50
CA HIS A 90 9.88 4.20 -2.12
C HIS A 90 9.38 2.89 -2.74
N LEU A 91 8.07 2.63 -2.74
CA LEU A 91 7.51 1.42 -3.37
C LEU A 91 7.85 1.33 -4.87
N LYS A 92 7.85 2.46 -5.60
CA LYS A 92 8.22 2.48 -7.03
C LYS A 92 9.70 2.19 -7.25
N GLU A 93 10.56 2.71 -6.39
CA GLU A 93 12.00 2.41 -6.42
C GLU A 93 12.24 0.93 -6.10
N ALA A 94 11.57 0.38 -5.08
CA ALA A 94 11.61 -1.04 -4.77
C ALA A 94 11.21 -1.90 -5.97
N VAL A 95 10.10 -1.59 -6.64
CA VAL A 95 9.66 -2.29 -7.87
C VAL A 95 10.72 -2.21 -8.97
N THR A 96 11.41 -1.08 -9.11
CA THR A 96 12.47 -0.91 -10.12
C THR A 96 13.64 -1.85 -9.84
N HIS A 97 14.14 -1.87 -8.60
CA HIS A 97 15.22 -2.76 -8.20
C HIS A 97 14.81 -4.23 -8.27
N LEU A 98 13.61 -4.59 -7.82
CA LEU A 98 13.11 -5.97 -7.91
C LEU A 98 12.94 -6.43 -9.37
N LYS A 99 12.54 -5.55 -10.30
CA LYS A 99 12.51 -5.88 -11.73
C LYS A 99 13.92 -6.15 -12.28
N ALA A 100 14.93 -5.43 -11.80
CA ALA A 100 16.33 -5.72 -12.12
C ALA A 100 16.79 -7.05 -11.50
N ALA A 101 16.35 -7.37 -10.28
CA ALA A 101 16.62 -8.65 -9.63
C ALA A 101 16.04 -9.82 -10.45
N VAL A 102 14.79 -9.73 -10.91
CA VAL A 102 14.18 -10.72 -11.82
C VAL A 102 15.00 -10.87 -13.09
N LYS A 103 15.33 -9.75 -13.74
CA LYS A 103 16.10 -9.77 -15.00
C LYS A 103 17.45 -10.49 -14.84
N HIS A 104 18.17 -10.21 -13.75
CA HIS A 104 19.46 -10.86 -13.49
C HIS A 104 19.29 -12.31 -13.04
N GLY A 105 18.29 -12.62 -12.21
CA GLY A 105 17.99 -13.98 -11.77
C GLY A 105 17.65 -14.90 -12.96
N ASP A 106 16.88 -14.41 -13.93
CA ASP A 106 16.51 -15.14 -15.16
C ASP A 106 17.72 -15.42 -16.06
N GLN A 107 18.79 -14.63 -15.92
CA GLN A 107 20.06 -14.83 -16.60
C GLN A 107 21.03 -15.74 -15.84
N GLY A 108 20.65 -16.22 -14.65
CA GLY A 108 21.55 -16.99 -13.77
C GLY A 108 22.55 -16.13 -13.00
N HIS A 109 22.42 -14.80 -13.04
CA HIS A 109 23.32 -13.84 -12.40
C HIS A 109 22.96 -13.64 -10.92
N ALA A 110 23.17 -14.68 -10.10
CA ALA A 110 22.73 -14.69 -8.70
C ALA A 110 23.23 -13.49 -7.88
N ASP A 111 24.51 -13.13 -7.99
CA ASP A 111 25.10 -12.04 -7.20
C ASP A 111 24.46 -10.67 -7.54
N GLN A 112 24.31 -10.37 -8.83
CA GLN A 112 23.69 -9.12 -9.29
C GLN A 112 22.20 -9.08 -8.93
N ALA A 113 21.52 -10.22 -9.08
CA ALA A 113 20.12 -10.34 -8.69
C ALA A 113 19.92 -10.10 -7.19
N THR A 114 20.82 -10.65 -6.36
CA THR A 114 20.83 -10.46 -4.91
C THR A 114 21.06 -9.01 -4.53
N SER A 115 22.04 -8.34 -5.15
CA SER A 115 22.32 -6.92 -4.90
C SER A 115 21.10 -6.05 -5.14
N HIS A 116 20.40 -6.28 -6.26
CA HIS A 116 19.17 -5.55 -6.55
C HIS A 116 18.01 -5.94 -5.63
N ALA A 117 17.90 -7.21 -5.20
CA ALA A 117 16.91 -7.61 -4.21
C ALA A 117 17.13 -6.90 -2.87
N GLN A 118 18.38 -6.72 -2.43
CA GLN A 118 18.75 -5.98 -1.21
C GLN A 118 18.38 -4.50 -1.30
N GLU A 119 18.64 -3.85 -2.43
CA GLU A 119 18.17 -2.47 -2.67
C GLU A 119 16.64 -2.40 -2.65
N GLY A 120 15.96 -3.38 -3.25
CA GLY A 120 14.51 -3.54 -3.18
C GLY A 120 14.00 -3.59 -1.74
N VAL A 121 14.59 -4.43 -0.88
CA VAL A 121 14.26 -4.49 0.56
C VAL A 121 14.45 -3.14 1.24
N SER A 122 15.57 -2.46 1.00
CA SER A 122 15.85 -1.15 1.60
C SER A 122 14.76 -0.11 1.29
N HIS A 123 14.32 -0.04 0.03
CA HIS A 123 13.22 0.86 -0.33
C HIS A 123 11.88 0.38 0.26
N LEU A 124 11.60 -0.92 0.31
CA LEU A 124 10.38 -1.43 0.97
C LEU A 124 10.34 -1.08 2.47
N ASP A 125 11.48 -1.16 3.16
CA ASP A 125 11.59 -0.75 4.56
C ASP A 125 11.36 0.76 4.71
N GLY A 126 11.92 1.58 3.82
CA GLY A 126 11.64 3.02 3.75
C GLY A 126 10.16 3.32 3.54
N ALA A 127 9.51 2.59 2.63
CA ALA A 127 8.06 2.68 2.44
C ALA A 127 7.30 2.32 3.72
N ALA A 128 7.73 1.29 4.45
CA ALA A 128 7.08 0.86 5.69
C ALA A 128 7.26 1.86 6.84
N MET A 129 8.38 2.61 6.88
CA MET A 129 8.55 3.71 7.83
C MET A 129 7.53 4.82 7.56
N HIS A 130 7.39 5.24 6.31
CA HIS A 130 6.44 6.29 5.95
C HIS A 130 4.97 5.83 6.06
N ALA A 131 4.65 4.60 5.65
CA ALA A 131 3.28 4.07 5.67
C ALA A 131 2.66 4.04 7.09
N LYS A 132 3.49 3.92 8.13
CA LYS A 132 3.02 3.96 9.54
C LYS A 132 2.54 5.35 9.99
N GLU A 133 3.02 6.40 9.32
CA GLU A 133 2.68 7.80 9.59
C GLU A 133 1.55 8.30 8.67
N VAL A 134 0.94 7.40 7.89
CA VAL A 134 -0.23 7.69 7.04
C VAL A 134 -1.49 7.61 7.89
N HIS A 135 -1.74 8.64 8.69
CA HIS A 135 -2.96 8.82 9.48
C HIS A 135 -3.58 10.20 9.23
#